data_AF-A0A5C8G6Q5-F1
#
_entry.id   AF-A0A5C8G6Q5-F1
#
_cell.length_a   1.000
_cell.length_b   1.000
_cell.length_c   1.000
_cell.angle_alpha   90.00
_cell.angle_beta   90.00
_cell.angle_gamma   90.00
#
_symmetry.space_group_name_H-M   'P 1'
#
loop_
_entity.id
_entity.type
_entity.pdbx_description
1 polymer ?
#
loop_
_entity_poly.entity_id
_entity_poly.type
_entity_poly.pdbx_seq_one_letter_code
_entity_poly.pdbx_strand_id
1 'polypeptide(L)'
;MTNKNILKILVIMIAVLSLFAVSCRKSGGGGGDPTPVNPTINAGGLLIISTNGATNINSINLSFANANGTLTEVSSEETTLQTLTTDNFIIENGTLKVENFDFKDMPAGKSNAVTLTFKLTPSSATPITKDTETATIYIGKMQTNISVDTFKKSKFDTKDKNGTIKENQDSINGGDITSEPHDNIFFQSSQFAVGTDDTTKFFLTNTQEGKAGNKLSVAEFTTILSNSIYKNTDIQTYNNGGFEITSATNKDAPRIATWTIKFKPSVFYNEHSILLNMSKNDSELDVGGWVD
;
A
#
# COMPACT_ATOMS: atom_id res chain seq x y z
N MET A 1 66.87 48.43 53.22
CA MET A 1 66.56 48.05 51.81
C MET A 1 65.55 46.91 51.83
N THR A 2 64.40 47.07 52.47
CA THR A 2 63.14 47.67 51.96
C THR A 2 62.40 46.73 51.02
N ASN A 3 61.31 46.15 51.54
CA ASN A 3 60.34 45.22 50.94
C ASN A 3 59.74 45.62 49.56
N LYS A 4 60.18 46.74 48.97
CA LYS A 4 59.69 47.28 47.69
C LYS A 4 60.29 46.56 46.47
N ASN A 5 61.41 45.85 46.62
CA ASN A 5 62.08 45.14 45.53
C ASN A 5 61.67 43.66 45.43
N ILE A 6 61.32 43.01 46.54
CA ILE A 6 60.84 41.62 46.56
C ILE A 6 59.45 41.50 45.91
N LEU A 7 58.56 42.47 46.16
CA LEU A 7 57.22 42.47 45.56
C LEU A 7 57.24 42.72 44.04
N LYS A 8 58.22 43.49 43.53
CA LYS A 8 58.40 43.68 42.08
C LYS A 8 58.94 42.43 41.38
N ILE A 9 59.83 41.68 42.04
CA ILE A 9 60.37 40.41 41.50
C ILE A 9 59.28 39.33 41.48
N LEU A 10 58.42 39.27 42.50
CA LEU A 10 57.32 38.29 42.56
C LEU A 10 56.23 38.56 41.51
N VAL A 11 55.87 39.83 41.26
CA VAL A 11 54.87 40.21 40.25
C VAL A 11 55.39 40.01 38.81
N ILE A 12 56.68 40.20 38.56
CA ILE A 12 57.28 39.95 37.25
C ILE A 12 57.40 38.44 36.96
N MET A 13 57.69 37.60 37.96
CA MET A 13 57.73 36.14 37.77
C MET A 13 56.35 35.54 37.44
N ILE A 14 55.27 36.08 38.00
CA ILE A 14 53.90 35.63 37.71
C ILE A 14 53.46 36.08 36.29
N ALA A 15 53.86 37.27 35.84
CA ALA A 15 53.57 37.75 34.48
C ALA A 15 54.34 36.98 33.38
N VAL A 16 55.57 36.54 33.67
CA VAL A 16 56.37 35.72 32.74
C VAL A 16 55.86 34.28 32.68
N LEU A 17 55.30 33.74 33.76
CA LEU A 17 54.65 32.41 33.73
C LEU A 17 53.31 32.41 32.96
N SER A 18 52.59 33.54 32.90
CA SER A 18 51.35 33.66 32.10
C SER A 18 51.58 33.91 30.61
N LEU A 19 52.80 34.23 30.17
CA LEU A 19 53.13 34.45 28.75
C LEU A 19 53.63 33.18 28.03
N PHE A 20 53.85 32.08 28.76
CA PHE A 20 54.27 30.78 28.22
C PHE A 20 53.26 29.64 28.45
N ALA A 21 51.98 29.96 28.67
CA ALA A 21 50.88 29.00 28.60
C ALA A 21 50.03 29.14 27.32
N VAL A 22 50.54 29.86 26.30
CA VAL A 22 49.99 29.87 24.94
C VAL A 22 51.03 29.28 24.00
N SER A 23 51.18 27.95 24.05
CA SER A 23 51.49 27.10 22.89
C SER A 23 51.81 25.66 23.30
N CYS A 24 50.80 24.92 23.76
CA CYS A 24 50.56 23.64 23.09
C CYS A 24 50.04 23.98 21.69
N ARG A 25 50.94 24.47 20.84
CA ARG A 25 50.72 24.51 19.40
C ARG A 25 50.71 23.03 19.03
N LYS A 26 49.51 22.46 18.95
CA LYS A 26 49.27 21.20 18.25
C LYS A 26 50.10 21.28 16.98
N SER A 27 51.16 20.48 16.92
CA SER A 27 52.11 20.52 15.83
C SER A 27 51.34 20.26 14.54
N GLY A 28 51.62 21.09 13.53
CA GLY A 28 50.96 21.04 12.24
C GLY A 28 51.03 19.64 11.61
N GLY A 29 49.88 18.99 11.59
CA GLY A 29 49.38 18.27 10.43
C GLY A 29 48.06 18.95 10.07
N GLY A 30 47.88 19.34 8.81
CA GLY A 30 46.76 20.17 8.37
C GLY A 30 45.39 19.67 8.83
N GLY A 31 44.58 20.60 9.30
CA GLY A 31 43.19 20.37 9.68
C GLY A 31 42.62 21.69 10.15
N GLY A 32 42.18 22.53 9.21
CA GLY A 32 41.33 23.66 9.56
C GLY A 32 40.12 23.14 10.36
N ASP A 33 39.52 24.00 11.19
CA ASP A 33 38.28 23.64 11.88
C ASP A 33 37.34 22.99 10.85
N PRO A 34 36.89 21.75 11.10
CA PRO A 34 36.17 20.98 10.11
C PRO A 34 34.94 21.80 9.71
N THR A 35 34.84 22.12 8.41
CA THR A 35 33.75 22.93 7.90
C THR A 35 32.43 22.24 8.22
N PRO A 36 31.48 22.93 8.87
CA PRO A 36 30.20 22.31 9.19
C PRO A 36 29.53 21.72 7.96
N VAL A 37 29.03 20.49 8.09
CA VAL A 37 28.38 19.77 7.00
C VAL A 37 26.88 19.79 7.18
N ASN A 38 26.14 19.88 6.07
CA ASN A 38 24.70 19.77 6.12
C ASN A 38 24.29 18.29 6.26
N PRO A 39 23.59 17.92 7.33
CA PRO A 39 23.03 16.58 7.44
C PRO A 39 21.86 16.41 6.47
N THR A 40 21.64 15.19 6.02
CA THR A 40 20.53 14.85 5.12
C THR A 40 19.88 13.57 5.60
N ILE A 41 18.55 13.57 5.66
CA ILE A 41 17.74 12.38 5.88
C ILE A 41 17.28 11.84 4.53
N ASN A 42 17.47 10.55 4.29
CA ASN A 42 16.78 9.85 3.22
C ASN A 42 15.72 8.98 3.87
N ALA A 43 14.49 9.46 3.77
CA ALA A 43 13.29 8.81 4.22
C ALA A 43 12.21 9.10 3.18
N GLY A 44 11.48 8.08 2.79
CA GLY A 44 10.48 8.19 1.74
C GLY A 44 10.01 6.82 1.34
N GLY A 45 8.71 6.63 1.31
CA GLY A 45 8.12 5.34 1.00
C GLY A 45 6.75 5.18 1.62
N LEU A 46 6.06 4.15 1.16
CA LEU A 46 4.77 3.74 1.65
C LEU A 46 4.96 2.51 2.54
N LEU A 47 4.69 2.68 3.82
CA LEU A 47 4.53 1.60 4.77
C LEU A 47 3.11 1.06 4.65
N ILE A 48 2.99 -0.20 4.24
CA ILE A 48 1.70 -0.86 4.08
C ILE A 48 1.50 -1.83 5.23
N ILE A 49 0.34 -1.75 5.85
CA ILE A 49 -0.06 -2.57 6.98
C ILE A 49 -1.15 -3.54 6.51
N SER A 50 -1.09 -4.75 7.04
CA SER A 50 -2.00 -5.85 6.69
C SER A 50 -3.45 -5.59 7.08
N THR A 51 -4.28 -6.48 6.55
CA THR A 51 -5.76 -6.56 6.61
C THR A 51 -6.34 -6.29 8.01
N ASN A 52 -5.63 -6.75 9.03
CA ASN A 52 -6.01 -6.74 10.44
C ASN A 52 -5.21 -5.71 11.26
N GLY A 53 -4.39 -4.88 10.62
CA GLY A 53 -3.52 -3.91 11.29
C GLY A 53 -2.33 -4.53 12.03
N ALA A 54 -2.19 -5.86 12.03
CA ALA A 54 -1.27 -6.56 12.94
C ALA A 54 0.13 -6.83 12.37
N THR A 55 0.31 -6.73 11.05
CA THR A 55 1.61 -7.01 10.41
C THR A 55 1.96 -5.94 9.38
N ASN A 56 3.20 -5.44 9.43
CA ASN A 56 3.75 -4.61 8.36
C ASN A 56 4.08 -5.50 7.16
N ILE A 57 3.55 -5.15 6.00
CA ILE A 57 3.81 -5.86 4.74
C ILE A 57 5.10 -5.35 4.10
N ASN A 58 5.45 -4.09 4.33
CA ASN A 58 6.65 -3.45 3.80
C ASN A 58 7.46 -2.77 4.92
N SER A 59 8.66 -2.31 4.60
CA SER A 59 9.47 -1.47 5.47
C SER A 59 10.07 -0.31 4.69
N ILE A 60 10.36 0.80 5.37
CA ILE A 60 10.93 1.99 4.73
C ILE A 60 12.42 2.08 5.09
N ASN A 61 13.28 2.21 4.08
CA ASN A 61 14.69 2.51 4.32
C ASN A 61 14.83 3.92 4.88
N LEU A 62 15.58 4.04 5.97
CA LEU A 62 15.88 5.28 6.66
C LEU A 62 17.40 5.39 6.83
N SER A 63 17.98 6.44 6.27
CA SER A 63 19.41 6.72 6.45
C SER A 63 19.68 8.18 6.72
N PHE A 64 20.76 8.42 7.46
CA PHE A 64 21.25 9.74 7.80
C PHE A 64 22.65 9.90 7.23
N ALA A 65 22.84 10.93 6.41
CA ALA A 65 24.17 11.34 5.96
C ALA A 65 24.71 12.40 6.91
N ASN A 66 25.97 12.24 7.33
CA ASN A 66 26.74 13.16 8.17
C ASN A 66 26.22 13.35 9.61
N ALA A 67 25.07 12.79 9.97
CA ALA A 67 24.50 12.83 11.32
C ALA A 67 23.97 11.45 11.74
N ASN A 68 23.73 11.30 13.04
CA ASN A 68 22.83 10.30 13.60
C ASN A 68 21.50 10.99 13.94
N GLY A 69 20.38 10.32 13.68
CA GLY A 69 19.04 10.84 14.00
C GLY A 69 18.37 10.07 15.13
N THR A 70 17.62 10.78 15.96
CA THR A 70 16.72 10.22 16.96
C THR A 70 15.32 10.79 16.72
N LEU A 71 14.32 9.93 16.56
CA LEU A 71 12.93 10.35 16.38
C LEU A 71 12.43 11.02 17.67
N THR A 72 11.91 12.24 17.56
CA THR A 72 11.45 13.03 18.71
C THR A 72 10.00 13.45 18.63
N GLU A 73 9.41 13.45 17.44
CA GLU A 73 8.01 13.83 17.24
C GLU A 73 7.41 13.07 16.06
N VAL A 74 6.11 12.78 16.17
CA VAL A 74 5.28 12.23 15.10
C VAL A 74 4.03 13.07 15.00
N SER A 75 3.65 13.46 13.79
CA SER A 75 2.40 14.18 13.54
C SER A 75 1.72 13.70 12.26
N SER A 76 0.39 13.75 12.24
CA SER A 76 -0.42 13.44 11.07
C SER A 76 -1.68 14.30 11.09
N GLU A 77 -2.14 14.72 9.91
CA GLU A 77 -3.44 15.38 9.74
C GLU A 77 -4.59 14.37 9.80
N GLU A 78 -4.31 13.09 9.56
CA GLU A 78 -5.32 12.02 9.56
C GLU A 78 -5.71 11.67 11.00
N THR A 79 -6.97 11.91 11.36
CA THR A 79 -7.51 11.71 12.72
C THR A 79 -7.22 10.31 13.28
N THR A 80 -7.30 9.29 12.43
CA THR A 80 -7.04 7.89 12.82
C THR A 80 -5.57 7.59 13.11
N LEU A 81 -4.66 8.52 12.78
CA LEU A 81 -3.21 8.42 12.98
C LEU A 81 -2.64 9.46 13.96
N GLN A 82 -3.45 10.40 14.46
CA GLN A 82 -3.01 11.44 15.41
C GLN A 82 -2.54 10.88 16.76
N THR A 83 -2.92 9.64 17.09
CA THR A 83 -2.49 8.95 18.31
C THR A 83 -1.14 8.25 18.16
N LEU A 84 -0.53 8.26 16.97
CA LEU A 84 0.83 7.76 16.80
C LEU A 84 1.81 8.58 17.62
N THR A 85 2.67 7.90 18.35
CA THR A 85 3.78 8.51 19.08
C THR A 85 5.11 7.95 18.59
N THR A 86 6.22 8.50 19.09
CA THR A 86 7.56 7.99 18.81
C THR A 86 7.71 6.51 19.19
N ASP A 87 6.99 6.05 20.21
CA ASP A 87 7.08 4.66 20.73
C ASP A 87 6.45 3.64 19.78
N ASN A 88 5.61 4.11 18.85
CA ASN A 88 5.07 3.27 17.79
C ASN A 88 6.08 3.00 16.68
N PHE A 89 7.25 3.64 16.65
CA PHE A 89 8.22 3.49 15.58
C PHE A 89 9.47 2.77 16.05
N ILE A 90 9.89 1.79 15.27
CA ILE A 90 11.15 1.07 15.47
C ILE A 90 12.09 1.41 14.31
N ILE A 91 13.30 1.85 14.66
CA ILE A 91 14.40 2.13 13.73
C ILE A 91 15.52 1.15 14.02
N GLU A 92 15.67 0.16 13.16
CA GLU A 92 16.69 -0.89 13.31
C GLU A 92 17.40 -1.13 11.99
N ASN A 93 18.73 -1.16 12.01
CA ASN A 93 19.57 -1.45 10.84
C ASN A 93 19.21 -0.61 9.60
N GLY A 94 18.90 0.68 9.79
CA GLY A 94 18.51 1.58 8.70
C GLY A 94 17.12 1.33 8.13
N THR A 95 16.25 0.65 8.87
CA THR A 95 14.87 0.35 8.47
C THR A 95 13.89 0.92 9.51
N LEU A 96 12.86 1.60 9.04
CA LEU A 96 11.74 2.11 9.83
C LEU A 96 10.54 1.17 9.73
N LYS A 97 9.96 0.82 10.89
CA LYS A 97 8.73 0.03 11.05
C LYS A 97 7.78 0.71 12.03
N VAL A 98 6.49 0.35 11.97
CA VAL A 98 5.49 0.78 12.95
C VAL A 98 5.00 -0.43 13.75
N GLU A 99 4.97 -0.34 15.06
CA GLU A 99 4.51 -1.40 15.97
C GLU A 99 3.53 -0.86 17.03
N ASN A 100 2.79 -1.78 17.64
CA ASN A 100 1.92 -1.51 18.80
C ASN A 100 0.87 -0.40 18.55
N PHE A 101 0.34 -0.32 17.32
CA PHE A 101 -0.72 0.61 16.95
C PHE A 101 -1.92 -0.13 16.35
N ASP A 102 -3.14 0.27 16.72
CA ASP A 102 -4.38 -0.33 16.23
C ASP A 102 -4.88 0.40 14.98
N PHE A 103 -4.70 -0.21 13.81
CA PHE A 103 -5.14 0.34 12.53
C PHE A 103 -6.56 -0.08 12.14
N LYS A 104 -7.37 -0.64 13.06
CA LYS A 104 -8.71 -1.15 12.71
C LYS A 104 -9.61 -0.07 12.10
N ASP A 105 -9.54 1.15 12.60
CA ASP A 105 -10.41 2.27 12.21
C ASP A 105 -9.82 3.10 11.05
N MET A 106 -8.58 2.82 10.65
CA MET A 106 -7.96 3.51 9.53
C MET A 106 -8.65 3.12 8.22
N PRO A 107 -8.98 4.08 7.34
CA PRO A 107 -9.56 3.77 6.05
C PRO A 107 -8.57 2.96 5.20
N ALA A 108 -9.03 1.81 4.69
CA ALA A 108 -8.25 0.99 3.78
C ALA A 108 -8.19 1.59 2.37
N GLY A 109 -7.20 1.20 1.57
CA GLY A 109 -7.08 1.68 0.18
C GLY A 109 -6.52 3.10 0.04
N LYS A 110 -6.10 3.72 1.16
CA LYS A 110 -5.60 5.10 1.20
C LYS A 110 -4.18 5.17 1.76
N SER A 111 -3.44 6.14 1.26
CA SER A 111 -2.10 6.52 1.72
C SER A 111 -2.22 7.79 2.55
N ASN A 112 -1.80 7.75 3.81
CA ASN A 112 -1.89 8.89 4.73
C ASN A 112 -0.50 9.39 5.08
N ALA A 113 -0.29 10.69 4.96
CA ALA A 113 1.00 11.30 5.28
C ALA A 113 1.21 11.33 6.81
N VAL A 114 2.41 10.95 7.23
CA VAL A 114 2.87 11.08 8.61
C VAL A 114 4.23 11.77 8.59
N THR A 115 4.34 12.86 9.35
CA THR A 115 5.57 13.63 9.49
C THR A 115 6.32 13.13 10.72
N LEU A 116 7.59 12.83 10.52
CA LEU A 116 8.52 12.38 11.54
C LEU A 116 9.55 13.48 11.74
N THR A 117 9.70 13.99 12.97
CA THR A 117 10.73 14.97 13.31
C THR A 117 11.87 14.28 14.03
N PHE A 118 13.09 14.48 13.54
CA PHE A 118 14.30 13.91 14.10
C PHE A 118 15.17 14.99 14.70
N LYS A 119 15.68 14.71 15.90
CA LYS A 119 16.85 15.41 16.45
C LYS A 119 18.12 14.79 15.85
N LEU A 120 19.02 15.64 15.37
CA LEU A 120 20.25 15.26 14.70
C LEU A 120 21.46 15.52 15.61
N THR A 121 22.42 14.61 15.56
CA THR A 121 23.72 14.74 16.22
C THR A 121 24.84 14.42 15.24
N PRO A 122 26.02 15.07 15.33
CA PRO A 122 27.14 14.74 14.46
C PRO A 122 27.50 13.26 14.51
N SER A 123 27.66 12.63 13.34
CA SER A 123 28.14 11.24 13.23
C SER A 123 29.66 11.11 13.37
N SER A 124 30.37 12.24 13.34
CA SER A 124 31.82 12.36 13.45
C SER A 124 32.20 13.64 14.19
N ALA A 125 33.50 13.94 14.29
CA ALA A 125 33.99 15.18 14.89
C ALA A 125 33.66 16.46 14.09
N THR A 126 33.15 16.33 12.86
CA THR A 126 32.72 17.47 12.03
C THR A 126 31.36 18.01 12.50
N PRO A 127 31.25 19.31 12.84
CA PRO A 127 29.98 19.92 13.21
C PRO A 127 28.92 19.82 12.10
N ILE A 128 27.64 19.89 12.49
CA ILE A 128 26.51 19.91 11.55
C ILE A 128 25.86 21.29 11.49
N THR A 129 25.24 21.64 10.37
CA THR A 129 24.63 22.98 10.17
C THR A 129 23.21 23.14 10.73
N LYS A 130 22.56 22.05 11.13
CA LYS A 130 21.23 22.02 11.74
C LYS A 130 21.12 20.82 12.68
N ASP A 131 20.31 20.95 13.72
CA ASP A 131 20.13 19.97 14.79
C ASP A 131 18.76 19.27 14.74
N THR A 132 17.90 19.65 13.79
CA THR A 132 16.60 19.04 13.53
C THR A 132 16.36 18.87 12.04
N GLU A 133 15.58 17.86 11.67
CA GLU A 133 15.12 17.62 10.31
C GLU A 133 13.80 16.83 10.33
N THR A 134 12.94 17.04 9.34
CA THR A 134 11.70 16.28 9.17
C THR A 134 11.76 15.33 7.99
N ALA A 135 10.98 14.26 8.07
CA ALA A 135 10.70 13.38 6.95
C ALA A 135 9.22 13.04 6.90
N THR A 136 8.67 12.98 5.69
CA THR A 136 7.31 12.49 5.47
C THR A 136 7.36 11.05 5.00
N ILE A 137 6.66 10.18 5.72
CA ILE A 137 6.35 8.83 5.27
C ILE A 137 4.87 8.75 4.92
N TYR A 138 4.50 7.66 4.26
CA TYR A 138 3.11 7.33 4.03
C TYR A 138 2.75 6.03 4.73
N ILE A 139 1.63 6.01 5.44
CA ILE A 139 1.06 4.81 6.05
C ILE A 139 -0.26 4.50 5.35
N GLY A 140 -0.40 3.27 4.87
CA GLY A 140 -1.63 2.80 4.27
C GLY A 140 -2.02 1.40 4.74
N LYS A 141 -3.32 1.11 4.67
CA LYS A 141 -3.89 -0.16 5.10
C LYS A 141 -4.42 -0.90 3.88
N MET A 142 -4.05 -2.18 3.77
CA MET A 142 -4.58 -3.06 2.75
C MET A 142 -6.09 -3.22 2.87
N GLN A 143 -6.79 -3.11 1.75
CA GLN A 143 -8.19 -3.52 1.61
C GLN A 143 -8.22 -4.91 0.99
N THR A 144 -8.53 -5.92 1.79
CA THR A 144 -8.14 -7.28 1.42
C THR A 144 -9.21 -8.18 0.92
N ASN A 145 -10.47 -7.87 1.17
CA ASN A 145 -11.56 -8.70 0.68
C ASN A 145 -12.73 -7.82 0.29
N ILE A 146 -12.98 -7.72 -1.02
CA ILE A 146 -14.36 -7.54 -1.47
C ILE A 146 -15.12 -8.76 -0.96
N SER A 147 -16.15 -8.58 -0.16
CA SER A 147 -16.87 -9.74 0.36
C SER A 147 -17.72 -10.36 -0.73
N VAL A 148 -18.04 -11.65 -0.58
CA VAL A 148 -19.02 -12.30 -1.46
C VAL A 148 -20.37 -11.58 -1.40
N ASP A 149 -20.73 -11.01 -0.25
CA ASP A 149 -21.97 -10.24 -0.09
C ASP A 149 -21.96 -8.94 -0.90
N THR A 150 -20.79 -8.33 -1.10
CA THR A 150 -20.65 -7.21 -2.05
C THR A 150 -20.94 -7.65 -3.47
N PHE A 151 -20.39 -8.78 -3.93
CA PHE A 151 -20.67 -9.32 -5.26
C PHE A 151 -22.12 -9.81 -5.42
N LYS A 152 -22.75 -10.32 -4.36
CA LYS A 152 -24.18 -10.69 -4.41
C LYS A 152 -25.13 -9.52 -4.69
N LYS A 153 -24.69 -8.29 -4.45
CA LYS A 153 -25.42 -7.06 -4.80
C LYS A 153 -25.12 -6.56 -6.21
N SER A 154 -24.27 -7.25 -6.97
CA SER A 154 -23.94 -6.87 -8.34
C SER A 154 -25.20 -6.75 -9.20
N LYS A 155 -25.21 -5.68 -9.98
CA LYS A 155 -26.19 -5.44 -11.03
C LYS A 155 -25.50 -5.55 -12.38
N PHE A 156 -26.17 -6.14 -13.35
CA PHE A 156 -25.62 -6.41 -14.68
C PHE A 156 -26.36 -5.61 -15.74
N ASP A 157 -25.60 -5.05 -16.66
CA ASP A 157 -26.15 -4.50 -17.89
C ASP A 157 -25.83 -5.46 -19.02
N THR A 158 -26.83 -5.83 -19.80
CA THR A 158 -26.69 -6.77 -20.91
C THR A 158 -27.27 -6.18 -22.18
N LYS A 159 -26.89 -6.75 -23.32
CA LYS A 159 -27.36 -6.33 -24.64
C LYS A 159 -27.67 -7.56 -25.47
N ASP A 160 -28.91 -7.67 -25.94
CA ASP A 160 -29.29 -8.77 -26.81
C ASP A 160 -28.75 -8.59 -28.24
N LYS A 161 -28.86 -9.64 -29.07
CA LYS A 161 -28.43 -9.61 -30.48
C LYS A 161 -29.14 -8.57 -31.35
N ASN A 162 -30.33 -8.11 -30.96
CA ASN A 162 -31.08 -7.07 -31.67
C ASN A 162 -30.66 -5.66 -31.22
N GLY A 163 -29.75 -5.58 -30.24
CA GLY A 163 -29.23 -4.35 -29.68
C GLY A 163 -30.04 -3.77 -28.52
N THR A 164 -31.04 -4.49 -28.02
CA THR A 164 -31.82 -4.08 -26.85
C THR A 164 -30.95 -4.13 -25.60
N ILE A 165 -30.86 -3.03 -24.88
CA ILE A 165 -30.09 -2.95 -23.63
C ILE A 165 -31.03 -3.18 -22.44
N LYS A 166 -30.61 -4.06 -21.53
CA LYS A 166 -31.25 -4.21 -20.22
C LYS A 166 -30.26 -3.81 -19.15
N GLU A 167 -30.65 -2.84 -18.32
CA GLU A 167 -29.77 -2.30 -17.29
C GLU A 167 -30.18 -2.77 -15.91
N ASN A 168 -29.21 -2.79 -15.00
CA ASN A 168 -29.39 -3.03 -13.57
C ASN A 168 -30.10 -4.35 -13.22
N GLN A 169 -29.84 -5.41 -13.99
CA GLN A 169 -30.42 -6.73 -13.79
C GLN A 169 -29.72 -7.48 -12.65
N ASP A 170 -30.47 -8.29 -11.91
CA ASP A 170 -29.91 -9.20 -10.89
C ASP A 170 -29.32 -10.49 -11.47
N SER A 171 -29.43 -10.66 -12.79
CA SER A 171 -29.01 -11.87 -13.48
C SER A 171 -28.59 -11.57 -14.91
N ILE A 172 -27.75 -12.45 -15.45
CA ILE A 172 -27.41 -12.51 -16.87
C ILE A 172 -28.16 -13.70 -17.47
N ASN A 173 -29.09 -13.43 -18.39
CA ASN A 173 -29.81 -14.45 -19.14
C ASN A 173 -29.19 -14.61 -20.54
N GLY A 174 -29.07 -15.84 -21.03
CA GLY A 174 -28.60 -16.15 -22.38
C GLY A 174 -29.37 -15.40 -23.48
N GLY A 175 -30.68 -15.25 -23.35
CA GLY A 175 -31.47 -14.49 -24.34
C GLY A 175 -31.15 -12.99 -24.40
N ASP A 176 -30.41 -12.47 -23.41
CA ASP A 176 -30.09 -11.06 -23.25
C ASP A 176 -28.63 -10.72 -23.57
N ILE A 177 -27.92 -11.67 -24.19
CA ILE A 177 -26.54 -11.49 -24.68
C ILE A 177 -26.48 -11.66 -26.20
N THR A 178 -25.38 -11.20 -26.80
CA THR A 178 -25.16 -11.20 -28.25
C THR A 178 -24.52 -12.47 -28.77
N SER A 179 -23.70 -13.14 -27.95
CA SER A 179 -22.95 -14.34 -28.36
C SER A 179 -23.87 -15.56 -28.48
N GLU A 180 -23.96 -16.16 -29.68
CA GLU A 180 -24.80 -17.33 -29.97
C GLU A 180 -23.97 -18.57 -30.35
N PRO A 181 -24.44 -19.81 -30.06
CA PRO A 181 -25.66 -20.14 -29.31
C PRO A 181 -25.47 -20.01 -27.79
N HIS A 182 -26.56 -19.78 -27.05
CA HIS A 182 -26.54 -19.48 -25.60
C HIS A 182 -27.75 -20.06 -24.83
N ASP A 183 -28.16 -21.28 -25.18
CA ASP A 183 -29.32 -21.92 -24.57
C ASP A 183 -29.07 -22.29 -23.10
N ASN A 184 -30.10 -22.18 -22.25
CA ASN A 184 -30.01 -22.56 -20.84
C ASN A 184 -28.86 -21.87 -20.08
N ILE A 185 -28.62 -20.58 -20.36
CA ILE A 185 -27.66 -19.76 -19.62
C ILE A 185 -28.41 -18.80 -18.69
N PHE A 186 -28.16 -18.91 -17.39
CA PHE A 186 -28.73 -18.04 -16.38
C PHE A 186 -27.81 -17.92 -15.14
N PHE A 187 -27.06 -16.83 -15.06
CA PHE A 187 -26.23 -16.48 -13.91
C PHE A 187 -26.96 -15.49 -13.01
N GLN A 188 -27.03 -15.74 -11.71
CA GLN A 188 -27.72 -14.85 -10.75
C GLN A 188 -26.72 -14.27 -9.75
N SER A 189 -26.70 -12.95 -9.56
CA SER A 189 -25.77 -12.31 -8.62
C SER A 189 -25.89 -12.88 -7.21
N SER A 190 -27.11 -13.19 -6.75
CA SER A 190 -27.35 -13.81 -5.44
C SER A 190 -26.62 -15.15 -5.21
N GLN A 191 -26.19 -15.82 -6.29
CA GLN A 191 -25.48 -17.11 -6.27
C GLN A 191 -23.95 -16.97 -6.29
N PHE A 192 -23.41 -15.76 -6.20
CA PHE A 192 -21.98 -15.58 -5.96
C PHE A 192 -21.56 -16.38 -4.70
N ALA A 193 -20.53 -17.20 -4.88
CA ALA A 193 -19.87 -17.95 -3.82
C ALA A 193 -18.41 -17.52 -3.70
N VAL A 194 -17.77 -17.86 -2.58
CA VAL A 194 -16.35 -17.58 -2.31
C VAL A 194 -15.63 -18.88 -2.00
N GLY A 195 -14.35 -18.97 -2.35
CA GLY A 195 -13.50 -20.12 -2.05
C GLY A 195 -13.36 -20.33 -0.54
N THR A 196 -13.36 -21.59 -0.10
CA THR A 196 -13.17 -21.96 1.31
C THR A 196 -11.76 -21.63 1.80
N ASP A 197 -10.77 -21.81 0.92
CA ASP A 197 -9.35 -21.69 1.25
C ASP A 197 -8.77 -20.33 0.80
N ASP A 198 -9.51 -19.59 -0.03
CA ASP A 198 -9.08 -18.33 -0.61
C ASP A 198 -10.28 -17.38 -0.80
N THR A 199 -10.37 -16.38 0.09
CA THR A 199 -11.48 -15.42 0.13
C THR A 199 -11.44 -14.39 -0.99
N THR A 200 -10.40 -14.40 -1.83
CA THR A 200 -10.26 -13.52 -3.00
C THR A 200 -10.79 -14.16 -4.29
N LYS A 201 -11.15 -15.45 -4.24
CA LYS A 201 -11.70 -16.21 -5.36
C LYS A 201 -13.21 -16.35 -5.24
N PHE A 202 -13.93 -15.79 -6.20
CA PHE A 202 -15.37 -15.88 -6.31
C PHE A 202 -15.79 -16.81 -7.45
N PHE A 203 -16.96 -17.38 -7.29
CA PHE A 203 -17.55 -18.30 -8.25
C PHE A 203 -18.95 -17.83 -8.57
N LEU A 204 -19.30 -17.80 -9.85
CA LEU A 204 -20.65 -17.57 -10.32
C LEU A 204 -21.01 -18.67 -11.30
N THR A 205 -21.80 -19.62 -10.82
CA THR A 205 -22.18 -20.81 -11.57
C THR A 205 -23.51 -20.58 -12.27
N ASN A 206 -23.63 -21.10 -13.49
CA ASN A 206 -24.90 -21.17 -14.18
C ASN A 206 -25.91 -21.92 -13.30
N THR A 207 -27.12 -21.40 -13.20
CA THR A 207 -28.19 -22.04 -12.40
C THR A 207 -28.98 -23.07 -13.19
N GLN A 208 -28.65 -23.25 -14.47
CA GLN A 208 -29.22 -24.21 -15.39
C GLN A 208 -28.14 -25.22 -15.82
N GLU A 209 -28.54 -26.37 -16.35
CA GLU A 209 -27.59 -27.42 -16.79
C GLU A 209 -26.73 -27.00 -18.01
N GLY A 210 -27.01 -25.84 -18.64
CA GLY A 210 -26.34 -25.45 -19.88
C GLY A 210 -26.73 -26.35 -21.06
N LYS A 211 -26.06 -26.18 -22.20
CA LYS A 211 -26.30 -27.01 -23.39
C LYS A 211 -25.05 -27.11 -24.24
N ALA A 212 -24.80 -28.30 -24.79
CA ALA A 212 -23.71 -28.54 -25.72
C ALA A 212 -23.66 -27.51 -26.85
N GLY A 213 -22.44 -27.05 -27.15
CA GLY A 213 -22.19 -26.10 -28.23
C GLY A 213 -22.43 -24.63 -27.90
N ASN A 214 -22.89 -24.28 -26.68
CA ASN A 214 -22.98 -22.88 -26.26
C ASN A 214 -21.65 -22.15 -26.42
N LYS A 215 -21.70 -20.87 -26.81
CA LYS A 215 -20.54 -20.01 -27.03
C LYS A 215 -20.78 -18.66 -26.35
N LEU A 216 -20.07 -18.41 -25.26
CA LEU A 216 -20.16 -17.13 -24.55
C LEU A 216 -18.92 -16.29 -24.83
N SER A 217 -19.11 -15.03 -25.23
CA SER A 217 -18.00 -14.15 -25.53
C SER A 217 -17.31 -13.67 -24.25
N VAL A 218 -15.99 -13.88 -24.18
CA VAL A 218 -15.13 -13.36 -23.11
C VAL A 218 -15.15 -11.83 -23.09
N ALA A 219 -15.09 -11.18 -24.25
CA ALA A 219 -15.12 -9.73 -24.36
C ALA A 219 -16.46 -9.13 -23.88
N GLU A 220 -17.57 -9.77 -24.23
CA GLU A 220 -18.92 -9.39 -23.76
C GLU A 220 -19.01 -9.47 -22.24
N PHE A 221 -18.63 -10.59 -21.63
CA PHE A 221 -18.67 -10.74 -20.17
C PHE A 221 -17.66 -9.85 -19.44
N THR A 222 -16.51 -9.56 -20.03
CA THR A 222 -15.58 -8.56 -19.49
C THR A 222 -16.25 -7.19 -19.38
N THR A 223 -17.04 -6.81 -20.38
CA THR A 223 -17.80 -5.55 -20.38
C THR A 223 -18.90 -5.58 -19.31
N ILE A 224 -19.67 -6.67 -19.23
CA ILE A 224 -20.75 -6.83 -18.23
C ILE A 224 -20.18 -6.74 -16.81
N LEU A 225 -19.10 -7.47 -16.51
CA LEU A 225 -18.46 -7.45 -15.20
C LEU A 225 -17.85 -6.08 -14.87
N SER A 226 -17.21 -5.43 -15.84
CA SER A 226 -16.66 -4.08 -15.65
C SER A 226 -17.76 -3.09 -15.27
N ASN A 227 -18.88 -3.07 -16.01
CA ASN A 227 -20.01 -2.20 -15.71
C ASN A 227 -20.60 -2.52 -14.32
N SER A 228 -20.70 -3.81 -13.98
CA SER A 228 -21.19 -4.23 -12.67
C SER A 228 -20.32 -3.71 -11.52
N ILE A 229 -18.99 -3.80 -11.65
CA ILE A 229 -18.04 -3.29 -10.66
C ILE A 229 -18.14 -1.76 -10.53
N TYR A 230 -18.22 -1.04 -11.66
CA TYR A 230 -18.40 0.41 -11.66
C TYR A 230 -19.69 0.86 -10.97
N LYS A 231 -20.79 0.11 -11.15
CA LYS A 231 -22.09 0.43 -10.54
C LYS A 231 -22.21 0.02 -9.08
N ASN A 232 -21.38 -0.91 -8.60
CA ASN A 232 -21.48 -1.42 -7.24
C ASN A 232 -20.97 -0.38 -6.23
N THR A 233 -21.90 0.29 -5.54
CA THR A 233 -21.61 1.37 -4.58
C THR A 233 -20.69 0.93 -3.43
N ASP A 234 -20.81 -0.32 -2.99
CA ASP A 234 -19.97 -0.86 -1.93
C ASP A 234 -18.52 -0.92 -2.41
N ILE A 235 -18.28 -1.32 -3.66
CA ILE A 235 -16.95 -1.33 -4.28
C ILE A 235 -16.42 0.09 -4.49
N GLN A 236 -17.26 0.98 -5.02
CA GLN A 236 -16.86 2.37 -5.30
C GLN A 236 -16.54 3.17 -4.03
N THR A 237 -17.04 2.76 -2.86
CA THR A 237 -16.75 3.45 -1.58
C THR A 237 -15.24 3.43 -1.23
N TYR A 238 -14.51 2.40 -1.65
CA TYR A 238 -13.07 2.31 -1.41
C TYR A 238 -12.23 2.39 -2.69
N ASN A 239 -12.75 1.96 -3.84
CA ASN A 239 -11.99 1.94 -5.09
C ASN A 239 -12.20 3.20 -5.95
N ASN A 240 -11.55 4.31 -5.59
CA ASN A 240 -11.56 5.52 -6.41
C ASN A 240 -10.49 5.54 -7.52
N GLY A 241 -9.55 4.59 -7.52
CA GLY A 241 -8.43 4.55 -8.47
C GLY A 241 -8.70 3.80 -9.77
N GLY A 242 -9.89 3.21 -9.91
CA GLY A 242 -10.25 2.33 -11.04
C GLY A 242 -9.76 0.89 -10.87
N PHE A 243 -9.88 0.09 -11.91
CA PHE A 243 -9.47 -1.32 -11.88
C PHE A 243 -9.05 -1.78 -13.28
N GLU A 244 -8.33 -2.89 -13.33
CA GLU A 244 -8.03 -3.63 -14.54
C GLU A 244 -8.66 -5.02 -14.46
N ILE A 245 -9.18 -5.50 -15.58
CA ILE A 245 -9.67 -6.87 -15.71
C ILE A 245 -8.87 -7.58 -16.79
N THR A 246 -8.39 -8.77 -16.45
CA THR A 246 -7.83 -9.73 -17.42
C THR A 246 -8.64 -11.00 -17.34
N SER A 247 -8.74 -11.75 -18.44
CA SER A 247 -9.52 -12.98 -18.51
C SER A 247 -8.68 -14.14 -19.02
N ALA A 248 -9.06 -15.35 -18.62
CA ALA A 248 -8.48 -16.59 -19.11
C ALA A 248 -9.55 -17.67 -19.22
N THR A 249 -9.57 -18.40 -20.33
CA THR A 249 -10.40 -19.59 -20.53
C THR A 249 -9.63 -20.84 -20.08
N ASN A 250 -10.32 -21.76 -19.41
CA ASN A 250 -9.71 -23.02 -18.98
C ASN A 250 -9.67 -24.01 -20.15
N LYS A 251 -8.47 -24.40 -20.58
CA LYS A 251 -8.29 -25.33 -21.73
C LYS A 251 -8.81 -26.74 -21.44
N ASP A 252 -8.71 -27.19 -20.20
CA ASP A 252 -9.15 -28.52 -19.78
C ASP A 252 -10.64 -28.55 -19.39
N ALA A 253 -11.22 -27.37 -19.16
CA ALA A 253 -12.65 -27.18 -18.90
C ALA A 253 -13.18 -25.94 -19.65
N PRO A 254 -13.39 -25.99 -20.98
CA PRO A 254 -13.74 -24.82 -21.80
C PRO A 254 -15.00 -24.06 -21.37
N ARG A 255 -15.89 -24.70 -20.59
CA ARG A 255 -17.07 -24.11 -19.94
C ARG A 255 -16.75 -23.11 -18.82
N ILE A 256 -15.49 -23.08 -18.38
CA ILE A 256 -14.99 -22.24 -17.28
C ILE A 256 -14.10 -21.13 -17.84
N ALA A 257 -14.37 -19.90 -17.43
CA ALA A 257 -13.47 -18.77 -17.62
C ALA A 257 -13.31 -18.00 -16.31
N THR A 258 -12.15 -17.39 -16.14
CA THR A 258 -11.78 -16.62 -14.95
C THR A 258 -11.45 -15.19 -15.34
N TRP A 259 -12.02 -14.22 -14.63
CA TRP A 259 -11.67 -12.80 -14.72
C TRP A 259 -10.89 -12.42 -13.47
N THR A 260 -9.64 -12.02 -13.65
CA THR A 260 -8.80 -11.46 -12.58
C THR A 260 -8.95 -9.95 -12.55
N ILE A 261 -9.32 -9.43 -11.40
CA ILE A 261 -9.59 -8.01 -11.13
C ILE A 261 -8.47 -7.45 -10.26
N LYS A 262 -7.83 -6.38 -10.75
CA LYS A 262 -6.79 -5.65 -10.04
C LYS A 262 -7.25 -4.23 -9.77
N PHE A 263 -7.62 -3.95 -8.53
CA PHE A 263 -8.02 -2.62 -8.09
C PHE A 263 -6.82 -1.69 -7.98
N LYS A 264 -7.04 -0.39 -8.14
CA LYS A 264 -5.98 0.62 -8.12
C LYS A 264 -6.12 1.57 -6.92
N PRO A 265 -5.02 1.93 -6.25
CA PRO A 265 -3.63 1.48 -6.51
C PRO A 265 -3.40 0.04 -6.05
N SER A 266 -2.82 -0.81 -6.90
CA SER A 266 -2.71 -2.26 -6.65
C SER A 266 -1.93 -2.62 -5.38
N VAL A 267 -1.06 -1.73 -4.91
CA VAL A 267 -0.32 -1.92 -3.66
C VAL A 267 -1.23 -2.01 -2.43
N PHE A 268 -2.49 -1.56 -2.51
CA PHE A 268 -3.44 -1.59 -1.39
C PHE A 268 -4.51 -2.67 -1.50
N TYR A 269 -4.53 -3.46 -2.57
CA TYR A 269 -5.61 -4.41 -2.81
C TYR A 269 -5.03 -5.77 -3.16
N ASN A 270 -5.65 -6.82 -2.62
CA ASN A 270 -5.43 -8.14 -3.18
C ASN A 270 -6.01 -8.21 -4.60
N GLU A 271 -5.38 -9.01 -5.45
CA GLU A 271 -6.02 -9.42 -6.69
C GLU A 271 -7.20 -10.31 -6.34
N HIS A 272 -8.33 -10.09 -7.02
CA HIS A 272 -9.53 -10.92 -6.86
C HIS A 272 -9.79 -11.64 -8.18
N SER A 273 -10.39 -12.82 -8.13
CA SER A 273 -10.78 -13.52 -9.36
C SER A 273 -12.23 -13.96 -9.31
N ILE A 274 -12.97 -13.78 -10.40
CA ILE A 274 -14.30 -14.34 -10.56
C ILE A 274 -14.23 -15.44 -11.61
N LEU A 275 -14.60 -16.65 -11.22
CA LEU A 275 -14.71 -17.80 -12.10
C LEU A 275 -16.19 -17.98 -12.47
N LEU A 276 -16.50 -17.89 -13.77
CA LEU A 276 -17.83 -18.18 -14.29
C LEU A 276 -17.83 -19.56 -14.92
N ASN A 277 -18.85 -20.34 -14.58
CA ASN A 277 -19.01 -21.71 -15.03
C ASN A 277 -20.35 -21.88 -15.74
N MET A 278 -20.31 -22.27 -17.02
CA MET A 278 -21.51 -22.42 -17.84
C MET A 278 -22.38 -23.63 -17.46
N SER A 279 -21.88 -24.56 -16.64
CA SER A 279 -22.69 -25.66 -16.12
C SER A 279 -22.97 -25.49 -14.63
N LYS A 280 -24.19 -25.80 -14.23
CA LYS A 280 -24.56 -26.04 -12.82
C LYS A 280 -23.85 -27.27 -12.24
N ASN A 281 -23.52 -28.25 -13.08
CA ASN A 281 -22.91 -29.51 -12.69
C ASN A 281 -21.50 -29.64 -13.25
N ASP A 282 -20.49 -29.58 -12.36
CA ASP A 282 -19.09 -29.62 -12.75
C ASP A 282 -18.62 -30.93 -13.41
N SER A 283 -19.44 -31.97 -13.36
CA SER A 283 -19.19 -33.23 -14.07
C SER A 283 -19.62 -33.19 -15.55
N GLU A 284 -20.37 -32.18 -15.98
CA GLU A 284 -20.83 -32.06 -17.37
C GLU A 284 -19.81 -31.30 -18.22
N LEU A 285 -19.07 -32.05 -19.03
CA LEU A 285 -18.03 -31.52 -19.90
C LEU A 285 -18.56 -30.89 -21.20
N ASP A 286 -19.81 -31.18 -21.58
CA ASP A 286 -20.37 -30.84 -22.89
C ASP A 286 -21.49 -29.78 -22.80
N VAL A 287 -21.19 -28.65 -22.17
CA VAL A 287 -22.12 -27.50 -22.07
C VAL A 287 -21.68 -26.30 -22.89
N GLY A 288 -20.70 -26.49 -23.80
CA GLY A 288 -20.11 -25.43 -24.59
C GLY A 288 -18.85 -24.81 -23.96
N GLY A 289 -18.49 -23.60 -24.43
CA GLY A 289 -17.30 -22.92 -23.94
C GLY A 289 -17.24 -21.43 -24.22
N TRP A 290 -16.24 -20.81 -23.61
CA TRP A 290 -15.94 -19.39 -23.77
C TRP A 290 -15.15 -19.15 -25.06
N VAL A 291 -15.54 -18.10 -25.80
CA VAL A 291 -14.92 -17.70 -27.07
C VAL A 291 -14.38 -16.28 -26.98
N ASP A 292 -13.20 -16.05 -27.55
CA ASP A 292 -12.55 -14.74 -27.59
C ASP A 292 -13.21 -13.79 -28.61
#